data_AF-A0A931WQW5-F1
#
_entry.id   AF-A0A931WQW5-F1
#
_cell.length_a   1.000
_cell.length_b   1.000
_cell.length_c   1.000
_cell.angle_alpha   90.00
_cell.angle_beta   90.00
_cell.angle_gamma   90.00
#
_symmetry.space_group_name_H-M   'P 1'
#
loop_
_entity.id
_entity.type
_entity.pdbx_description
1 polymer ?
#
loop_
_entity_poly.entity_id
_entity_poly.type
_entity_poly.pdbx_seq_one_letter_code
_entity_poly.pdbx_strand_id
1 'polypeptide(L)'
;MAPLAGAYLFLLGLASGAALLTASAFRRVSPPWLKGLLAASALFVVSRYVTLALFATAQSPERVWGWRYCWFATSLALPLQSAFAVDQLVRHPAMSSKRLLRWLAPFLLVYGAVILFADVEAMPDRVVGWSLRLSPAWRVVLAAAHGLFVAGFLTVCVLLFRKIPLRPIRIALLGLALGQALLALDGLLLARGAWYFRPYLFTEMLMLAALWHAYETGAALQGG
;
A
#
# COMPACT_ATOMS: atom_id res chain seq x y z
N MET A 1 -25.02 -7.50 16.83
CA MET A 1 -23.91 -7.32 15.84
C MET A 1 -23.37 -5.88 15.75
N ALA A 2 -23.77 -4.94 16.62
CA ALA A 2 -23.43 -3.51 16.49
C ALA A 2 -22.01 -3.05 16.94
N PRO A 3 -21.38 -3.56 18.01
CA PRO A 3 -20.15 -2.94 18.54
C PRO A 3 -18.91 -3.13 17.65
N LEU A 4 -18.82 -4.25 16.92
CA LEU A 4 -17.68 -4.55 16.05
C LEU A 4 -17.68 -3.75 14.74
N ALA A 5 -18.86 -3.49 14.18
CA ALA A 5 -18.99 -2.68 12.96
C ALA A 5 -18.58 -1.22 13.21
N GLY A 6 -19.00 -0.63 14.34
CA GLY A 6 -18.61 0.72 14.74
C GLY A 6 -17.09 0.85 14.95
N ALA A 7 -16.47 -0.12 15.64
CA ALA A 7 -15.01 -0.14 15.81
C ALA A 7 -14.26 -0.26 14.48
N TYR A 8 -14.75 -1.08 13.54
CA TYR A 8 -14.14 -1.22 12.22
C TYR A 8 -14.24 0.07 11.40
N LEU A 9 -15.40 0.73 11.38
CA LEU A 9 -15.58 2.03 10.71
C LEU A 9 -14.67 3.10 11.30
N PHE A 10 -14.50 3.13 12.63
CA PHE A 10 -13.55 4.01 13.28
C PHE A 10 -12.11 3.76 12.82
N LEU A 11 -11.69 2.49 12.76
CA LEU A 11 -10.36 2.12 12.25
C LEU A 11 -10.16 2.54 10.79
N LEU A 12 -11.19 2.41 9.94
CA LEU A 12 -11.13 2.89 8.55
C LEU A 12 -11.01 4.42 8.48
N GLY A 13 -11.67 5.15 9.39
CA GLY A 13 -11.51 6.58 9.56
C GLY A 13 -10.07 6.96 9.92
N LEU A 14 -9.47 6.26 10.88
CA LEU A 14 -8.06 6.44 11.25
C LEU A 14 -7.12 6.13 10.08
N ALA A 15 -7.34 5.03 9.36
CA ALA A 15 -6.52 4.65 8.21
C ALA A 15 -6.63 5.69 7.07
N SER A 16 -7.83 6.25 6.86
CA SER A 16 -8.04 7.36 5.93
C SER A 16 -7.28 8.61 6.36
N GLY A 17 -7.31 8.95 7.66
CA GLY A 17 -6.50 10.02 8.23
C GLY A 17 -5.00 9.81 8.01
N ALA A 18 -4.50 8.59 8.24
CA ALA A 18 -3.10 8.23 7.98
C ALA A 18 -2.72 8.35 6.50
N ALA A 19 -3.61 7.98 5.58
CA ALA A 19 -3.39 8.14 4.15
C ALA A 19 -3.37 9.61 3.73
N LEU A 20 -4.26 10.43 4.27
CA LEU A 20 -4.27 11.88 4.01
C LEU A 20 -3.03 12.57 4.60
N LEU A 21 -2.61 12.18 5.80
CA LEU A 21 -1.36 12.65 6.40
C LEU A 21 -0.16 12.29 5.51
N THR A 22 -0.09 11.04 5.04
CA THR A 22 0.95 10.59 4.11
C THR A 22 0.92 11.39 2.81
N ALA A 23 -0.27 11.60 2.24
CA ALA A 23 -0.45 12.38 1.01
C ALA A 23 0.03 13.83 1.18
N SER A 24 -0.12 14.42 2.37
CA SER A 24 0.35 15.78 2.66
C SER A 24 1.88 15.92 2.51
N ALA A 25 2.65 14.85 2.75
CA ALA A 25 4.10 14.84 2.58
C ALA A 25 4.51 14.92 1.09
N PHE A 26 3.65 14.50 0.16
CA PHE A 26 3.93 14.52 -1.28
C PHE A 26 4.04 15.94 -1.85
N ARG A 27 3.60 16.97 -1.11
CA ARG A 27 3.71 18.36 -1.54
C ARG A 27 5.16 18.80 -1.82
N ARG A 28 6.14 18.14 -1.18
CA ARG A 28 7.58 18.40 -1.25
C ARG A 28 8.32 17.50 -2.24
N VAL A 29 7.60 16.64 -2.96
CA VAL A 29 8.19 15.72 -3.95
C VAL A 29 8.55 16.47 -5.22
N SER A 30 9.74 16.15 -5.75
CA SER A 30 10.23 16.63 -7.04
C SER A 30 10.64 15.42 -7.88
N PRO A 31 10.35 15.39 -9.20
CA PRO A 31 9.76 16.46 -10.04
C PRO A 31 8.21 16.59 -9.95
N PRO A 32 7.58 17.65 -10.51
CA PRO A 32 6.13 17.89 -10.39
C PRO A 32 5.23 16.77 -10.93
N TRP A 33 5.63 16.09 -12.02
CA TRP A 33 4.84 14.97 -12.53
C TRP A 33 4.80 13.80 -11.53
N LEU A 34 5.88 13.58 -10.77
CA LEU A 34 5.95 12.54 -9.76
C LEU A 34 5.04 12.88 -8.58
N LYS A 35 4.98 14.15 -8.18
CA LYS A 35 4.01 14.64 -7.19
C LYS A 35 2.57 14.36 -7.62
N GLY A 36 2.21 14.62 -8.88
CA GLY A 36 0.89 14.30 -9.43
C GLY A 36 0.59 12.79 -9.38
N LEU A 37 1.56 11.96 -9.77
CA LEU A 37 1.45 10.51 -9.71
C LEU A 37 1.24 9.99 -8.27
N LEU A 38 2.00 10.51 -7.31
CA LEU A 38 1.87 10.13 -5.90
C LEU A 38 0.54 10.62 -5.30
N ALA A 39 0.06 11.80 -5.68
CA ALA A 39 -1.25 12.30 -5.26
C ALA A 39 -2.39 11.40 -5.79
N ALA A 40 -2.34 11.01 -7.06
CA ALA A 40 -3.29 10.04 -7.63
C ALA A 40 -3.21 8.67 -6.92
N SER A 41 -2.00 8.22 -6.60
CA SER A 41 -1.78 7.01 -5.82
C SER A 41 -2.34 7.11 -4.39
N ALA A 42 -2.21 8.25 -3.71
CA ALA A 42 -2.86 8.48 -2.42
C ALA A 42 -4.39 8.40 -2.51
N LEU A 43 -4.98 8.93 -3.59
CA LEU A 43 -6.41 8.82 -3.82
C LEU A 43 -6.86 7.35 -3.95
N PHE A 44 -6.04 6.49 -4.55
CA PHE A 44 -6.29 5.04 -4.59
C PHE A 44 -6.25 4.38 -3.21
N VAL A 45 -5.38 4.85 -2.31
CA VAL A 45 -5.38 4.37 -0.91
C VAL A 45 -6.67 4.79 -0.20
N VAL A 46 -7.05 6.07 -0.32
CA VAL A 46 -8.27 6.59 0.31
C VAL A 46 -9.53 5.92 -0.25
N SER A 47 -9.60 5.72 -1.57
CA SER A 47 -10.76 5.08 -2.22
C SER A 47 -10.95 3.64 -1.75
N ARG A 48 -9.88 2.91 -1.43
CA ARG A 48 -9.98 1.61 -0.77
C ARG A 48 -10.65 1.71 0.58
N TYR A 49 -10.25 2.63 1.45
CA TYR A 49 -10.87 2.75 2.78
C TYR A 49 -12.33 3.16 2.71
N VAL A 50 -12.68 4.06 1.78
CA VAL A 50 -14.08 4.38 1.47
C VAL A 50 -14.83 3.13 1.02
N THR A 51 -14.25 2.34 0.11
CA THR A 51 -14.84 1.08 -0.37
C THR A 51 -15.07 0.09 0.77
N LEU A 52 -14.10 -0.07 1.68
CA LEU A 52 -14.24 -0.94 2.85
C LEU A 52 -15.36 -0.47 3.80
N ALA A 53 -15.55 0.85 3.93
CA ALA A 53 -16.65 1.41 4.71
C ALA A 53 -18.01 1.19 4.03
N LEU A 54 -18.06 1.29 2.70
CA LEU A 54 -19.26 0.95 1.93
C LEU A 54 -19.61 -0.53 2.06
N PHE A 55 -18.62 -1.42 2.08
CA PHE A 55 -18.86 -2.85 2.27
C PHE A 55 -19.37 -3.16 3.68
N ALA A 56 -18.86 -2.45 4.69
CA ALA A 56 -19.34 -2.50 6.08
C ALA A 56 -20.80 -2.11 6.25
N THR A 57 -21.34 -1.30 5.34
CA THR A 57 -22.71 -0.80 5.37
C THR A 57 -23.58 -1.36 4.25
N ALA A 58 -23.04 -2.24 3.41
CA ALA A 58 -23.76 -2.82 2.29
C ALA A 58 -24.85 -3.79 2.78
N GLN A 59 -26.05 -3.61 2.26
CA GLN A 59 -27.19 -4.50 2.53
C GLN A 59 -27.27 -5.67 1.55
N SER A 60 -26.53 -5.58 0.44
CA SER A 60 -26.63 -6.55 -0.66
C SER A 60 -25.29 -6.66 -1.42
N PRO A 61 -25.01 -7.83 -2.04
CA PRO A 61 -23.76 -8.08 -2.77
C PRO A 61 -23.60 -7.20 -4.02
N GLU A 62 -24.68 -6.70 -4.61
CA GLU A 62 -24.62 -5.86 -5.81
C GLU A 62 -23.93 -4.52 -5.53
N ARG A 63 -24.15 -3.95 -4.33
CA ARG A 63 -23.45 -2.74 -3.89
C ARG A 63 -21.96 -2.98 -3.73
N VAL A 64 -21.57 -4.14 -3.21
CA VAL A 64 -20.17 -4.56 -3.06
C VAL A 64 -19.51 -4.69 -4.44
N TRP A 65 -20.24 -5.29 -5.38
CA TRP A 65 -19.77 -5.53 -6.74
C TRP A 65 -19.43 -4.25 -7.49
N GLY A 66 -20.24 -3.20 -7.32
CA GLY A 66 -20.03 -1.90 -7.98
C GLY A 66 -18.70 -1.22 -7.62
N TRP A 67 -18.18 -1.48 -6.43
CA TRP A 67 -16.94 -0.86 -5.93
C TRP A 67 -15.73 -1.80 -5.89
N ARG A 68 -15.85 -3.01 -6.46
CA ARG A 68 -14.83 -4.06 -6.37
C ARG A 68 -13.44 -3.63 -6.85
N TYR A 69 -13.38 -2.78 -7.86
CA TYR A 69 -12.11 -2.32 -8.44
C TYR A 69 -11.30 -1.44 -7.48
N CYS A 70 -11.99 -0.70 -6.59
CA CYS A 70 -11.34 0.15 -5.60
C CYS A 70 -10.81 -0.66 -4.40
N TRP A 71 -11.27 -1.90 -4.20
CA TRP A 71 -10.79 -2.75 -3.11
C TRP A 71 -9.28 -3.02 -3.25
N PHE A 72 -8.79 -3.39 -4.44
CA PHE A 72 -7.38 -3.73 -4.65
C PHE A 72 -6.46 -2.54 -4.95
N ALA A 73 -6.99 -1.32 -4.86
CA ALA A 73 -6.27 -0.12 -5.28
C ALA A 73 -4.96 0.12 -4.49
N THR A 74 -4.89 -0.28 -3.21
CA THR A 74 -3.64 -0.14 -2.42
C THR A 74 -2.52 -1.06 -2.85
N SER A 75 -2.84 -2.21 -3.46
CA SER A 75 -1.84 -3.14 -3.98
C SER A 75 -1.02 -2.51 -5.12
N LEU A 76 -1.57 -1.51 -5.81
CA LEU A 76 -0.84 -0.68 -6.77
C LEU A 76 -0.19 0.53 -6.09
N ALA A 77 -0.94 1.21 -5.22
CA ALA A 77 -0.53 2.49 -4.66
C ALA A 77 0.68 2.41 -3.71
N LEU A 78 0.68 1.47 -2.76
CA LEU A 78 1.71 1.39 -1.72
C LEU A 78 3.08 0.96 -2.27
N PRO A 79 3.20 -0.03 -3.18
CA PRO A 79 4.47 -0.34 -3.83
C PRO A 79 5.07 0.86 -4.58
N LEU A 80 4.23 1.59 -5.33
CA LEU A 80 4.61 2.79 -6.05
C LEU A 80 5.16 3.86 -5.10
N GLN A 81 4.40 4.19 -4.05
CA GLN A 81 4.78 5.18 -3.06
C GLN A 81 6.06 4.79 -2.32
N SER A 82 6.26 3.51 -2.04
CA SER A 82 7.44 3.00 -1.30
C SER A 82 8.71 3.10 -2.10
N ALA A 83 8.65 2.69 -3.36
CA ALA A 83 9.78 2.81 -4.26
C ALA A 83 10.20 4.27 -4.42
N PHE A 84 9.23 5.17 -4.66
CA PHE A 84 9.55 6.59 -4.78
C PHE A 84 9.96 7.24 -3.46
N ALA A 85 9.52 6.73 -2.31
CA ALA A 85 10.02 7.19 -1.02
C ALA A 85 11.54 6.95 -0.92
N VAL A 86 12.04 5.82 -1.40
CA VAL A 86 13.49 5.53 -1.47
C VAL A 86 14.21 6.50 -2.41
N ASP A 87 13.66 6.75 -3.60
CA ASP A 87 14.20 7.74 -4.54
C ASP A 87 14.28 9.15 -3.91
N GLN A 88 13.20 9.61 -3.27
CA GLN A 88 13.17 10.92 -2.63
C GLN A 88 14.05 11.01 -1.39
N LEU A 89 14.28 9.91 -0.67
CA LEU A 89 15.13 9.86 0.51
C LEU A 89 16.62 9.92 0.16
N VAL A 90 17.01 9.25 -0.94
CA VAL A 90 18.43 9.08 -1.29
C VAL A 90 18.91 10.03 -2.40
N ARG A 91 18.04 10.36 -3.37
CA ARG A 91 18.37 11.22 -4.53
C ARG A 91 19.62 10.79 -5.32
N HIS A 92 19.90 9.50 -5.38
CA HIS A 92 21.11 9.04 -6.06
C HIS A 92 20.98 9.20 -7.59
N PRO A 93 21.97 9.78 -8.30
CA PRO A 93 21.89 10.01 -9.76
C PRO A 93 21.64 8.73 -10.58
N ALA A 94 22.15 7.59 -10.11
CA ALA A 94 21.92 6.30 -10.77
C ALA A 94 20.46 5.79 -10.65
N MET A 95 19.69 6.29 -9.67
CA MET A 95 18.33 5.87 -9.36
C MET A 95 17.34 6.96 -9.77
N SER A 96 17.25 7.27 -11.06
CA SER A 96 16.27 8.26 -11.52
C SER A 96 14.84 7.74 -11.41
N SER A 97 13.88 8.62 -11.13
CA SER A 97 12.47 8.27 -10.99
C SER A 97 11.90 7.55 -12.24
N LYS A 98 12.41 7.85 -13.44
CA LYS A 98 12.04 7.15 -14.69
C LYS A 98 12.58 5.71 -14.78
N ARG A 99 13.79 5.44 -14.24
CA ARG A 99 14.34 4.08 -14.19
C ARG A 99 13.58 3.25 -13.16
N LEU A 100 13.28 3.86 -12.02
CA LEU A 100 12.49 3.22 -10.98
C LEU A 100 11.09 2.86 -11.47
N LEU A 101 10.41 3.77 -12.19
CA LEU A 101 9.11 3.48 -12.78
C LEU A 101 9.17 2.31 -13.78
N ARG A 102 10.23 2.21 -14.59
CA ARG A 102 10.43 1.08 -15.50
C ARG A 102 10.65 -0.24 -14.75
N TRP A 103 11.37 -0.21 -13.64
CA TRP A 103 11.54 -1.38 -12.77
C TRP A 103 10.22 -1.79 -12.09
N LEU A 104 9.38 -0.82 -11.71
CA LEU A 104 8.06 -1.06 -11.12
C LEU A 104 7.01 -1.52 -12.14
N ALA A 105 7.14 -1.09 -13.40
CA ALA A 105 6.16 -1.34 -14.45
C ALA A 105 5.64 -2.79 -14.52
N PRO A 106 6.48 -3.85 -14.53
CA PRO A 106 5.97 -5.23 -14.54
C PRO A 106 5.04 -5.53 -13.35
N PHE A 107 5.37 -5.06 -12.16
CA PHE A 107 4.52 -5.25 -10.97
C PHE A 107 3.23 -4.45 -11.08
N LEU A 108 3.29 -3.19 -11.53
CA LEU A 108 2.11 -2.35 -11.72
C LEU A 108 1.15 -2.95 -12.77
N LEU A 109 1.68 -3.56 -13.83
CA LEU A 109 0.89 -4.27 -14.83
C LEU A 109 0.22 -5.50 -14.22
N VAL A 110 0.93 -6.29 -13.42
CA VAL A 110 0.34 -7.45 -12.73
C VAL A 110 -0.74 -7.01 -11.75
N TYR A 111 -0.51 -5.97 -10.93
CA TYR A 111 -1.53 -5.44 -10.03
C TYR A 111 -2.73 -4.87 -10.78
N GLY A 112 -2.50 -4.16 -11.89
CA GLY A 112 -3.56 -3.69 -12.78
C GLY A 112 -4.39 -4.84 -13.36
N ALA A 113 -3.73 -5.93 -13.79
CA ALA A 113 -4.40 -7.12 -14.28
C ALA A 113 -5.23 -7.80 -13.18
N VAL A 114 -4.72 -7.88 -11.94
CA VAL A 114 -5.50 -8.38 -10.79
C VAL A 114 -6.73 -7.50 -10.55
N ILE A 115 -6.59 -6.16 -10.58
CA ILE A 115 -7.73 -5.26 -10.38
C ILE A 115 -8.80 -5.49 -11.46
N LEU A 116 -8.41 -5.65 -12.72
CA LEU A 116 -9.34 -5.68 -13.85
C LEU A 116 -9.93 -7.06 -14.13
N PHE A 117 -9.15 -8.12 -13.95
CA PHE A 117 -9.47 -9.47 -14.44
C PHE A 117 -9.55 -10.52 -13.33
N ALA A 118 -9.27 -10.18 -12.07
CA ALA A 118 -9.36 -11.17 -11.02
C ALA A 118 -10.78 -11.71 -10.86
N ASP A 119 -10.84 -13.04 -10.73
CA ASP A 119 -12.05 -13.74 -10.33
C ASP A 119 -12.28 -13.52 -8.84
N VAL A 120 -13.33 -12.77 -8.52
CA VAL A 120 -13.66 -12.31 -7.18
C VAL A 120 -15.10 -12.62 -6.84
N GLU A 121 -15.33 -13.08 -5.62
CA GLU A 121 -16.67 -13.40 -5.11
C GLU A 121 -17.00 -12.49 -3.92
N ALA A 122 -18.21 -11.92 -3.90
CA ALA A 122 -18.71 -11.17 -2.76
C ALA A 122 -19.24 -12.15 -1.71
N MET A 123 -18.65 -12.14 -0.52
CA MET A 123 -19.02 -13.05 0.56
C MET A 123 -19.39 -12.27 1.83
N PRO A 124 -20.42 -12.72 2.58
CA PRO A 124 -20.75 -12.12 3.86
C PRO A 124 -19.62 -12.38 4.87
N ASP A 125 -19.29 -11.36 5.65
CA ASP A 125 -18.26 -11.40 6.68
C ASP A 125 -18.83 -10.98 8.03
N ARG A 126 -18.50 -11.74 9.07
CA ARG A 126 -19.07 -11.55 10.42
C ARG A 126 -18.64 -10.26 11.11
N VAL A 127 -17.53 -9.66 10.68
CA VAL A 127 -16.95 -8.44 11.26
C VAL A 127 -17.32 -7.21 10.45
N VAL A 128 -17.30 -7.31 9.12
CA VAL A 128 -17.42 -6.14 8.22
C VAL A 128 -18.59 -6.22 7.26
N GLY A 129 -19.58 -7.07 7.52
CA GLY A 129 -20.77 -7.19 6.67
C GLY A 129 -20.48 -7.94 5.38
N TRP A 130 -19.72 -7.33 4.46
CA TRP A 130 -19.34 -7.92 3.17
C TRP A 130 -17.85 -7.80 2.88
N SER A 131 -17.32 -8.78 2.16
CA SER A 131 -15.93 -8.80 1.70
C SER A 131 -15.83 -9.37 0.29
N LEU A 132 -14.71 -9.09 -0.39
CA LEU A 132 -14.37 -9.74 -1.64
C LEU A 132 -13.31 -10.80 -1.41
N ARG A 133 -13.58 -12.00 -1.93
CA ARG A 133 -12.65 -13.12 -1.89
C ARG A 133 -12.13 -13.39 -3.30
N LEU A 134 -10.81 -13.31 -3.46
CA LEU A 134 -10.12 -13.76 -4.67
C LEU A 134 -10.20 -15.28 -4.78
N SER A 135 -10.37 -15.78 -6.00
CA SER A 135 -10.20 -17.21 -6.28
C SER A 135 -8.79 -17.69 -5.87
N PRO A 136 -8.59 -18.98 -5.53
CA PRO A 136 -7.30 -19.50 -5.07
C PRO A 136 -6.13 -19.14 -6.00
N ALA A 137 -6.32 -19.24 -7.32
CA ALA A 137 -5.29 -18.91 -8.31
C ALA A 137 -4.88 -17.43 -8.22
N TRP A 138 -5.86 -16.51 -8.18
CA TRP A 138 -5.58 -15.08 -8.11
C TRP A 138 -4.95 -14.66 -6.77
N ARG A 139 -5.27 -15.33 -5.67
CA ARG A 139 -4.58 -15.12 -4.39
C ARG A 139 -3.08 -15.44 -4.48
N VAL A 140 -2.74 -16.56 -5.11
CA VAL A 140 -1.34 -16.96 -5.31
C VAL A 140 -0.62 -15.99 -6.25
N VAL A 141 -1.26 -15.56 -7.35
CA VAL A 141 -0.69 -14.57 -8.28
C VAL A 141 -0.38 -13.26 -7.56
N LEU A 142 -1.34 -12.72 -6.80
CA LEU A 142 -1.16 -11.47 -6.07
C LEU A 142 -0.05 -11.59 -5.02
N ALA A 143 -0.04 -12.68 -4.24
CA ALA A 143 0.97 -12.90 -3.22
C ALA A 143 2.37 -13.13 -3.81
N ALA A 144 2.49 -13.83 -4.93
CA ALA A 144 3.76 -14.03 -5.62
C ALA A 144 4.31 -12.72 -6.20
N ALA A 145 3.46 -11.94 -6.88
CA ALA A 145 3.84 -10.64 -7.42
C ALA A 145 4.28 -9.67 -6.32
N HIS A 146 3.52 -9.62 -5.22
CA HIS A 146 3.85 -8.78 -4.08
C HIS A 146 5.11 -9.27 -3.35
N GLY A 147 5.25 -10.57 -3.12
CA GLY A 147 6.44 -11.16 -2.51
C GLY A 147 7.71 -10.90 -3.32
N LEU A 148 7.65 -10.99 -4.65
CA LEU A 148 8.78 -10.68 -5.53
C LEU A 148 9.14 -9.19 -5.49
N PHE A 149 8.13 -8.30 -5.52
CA PHE A 149 8.34 -6.87 -5.34
C PHE A 149 9.04 -6.58 -4.00
N VAL A 150 8.53 -7.14 -2.90
CA VAL A 150 9.08 -6.92 -1.55
C VAL A 150 10.48 -7.49 -1.43
N ALA A 151 10.78 -8.67 -1.98
CA ALA A 151 12.14 -9.22 -1.98
C ALA A 151 13.15 -8.28 -2.68
N GLY A 152 12.77 -7.76 -3.85
CA GLY A 152 13.58 -6.76 -4.57
C GLY A 152 13.73 -5.45 -3.78
N PHE A 153 12.63 -4.96 -3.22
CA PHE A 153 12.60 -3.72 -2.42
C PHE A 153 13.48 -3.83 -1.17
N LEU A 154 13.37 -4.92 -0.41
CA LEU A 154 14.20 -5.20 0.77
C LEU A 154 15.69 -5.27 0.40
N THR A 155 16.02 -5.88 -0.73
CA THR A 155 17.40 -5.92 -1.23
C THR A 155 17.94 -4.50 -1.44
N VAL A 156 17.15 -3.62 -2.07
CA VAL A 156 17.51 -2.20 -2.26
C VAL A 156 17.67 -1.49 -0.91
N CYS A 157 16.71 -1.64 0.01
CA CYS A 157 16.80 -1.04 1.35
C CYS A 157 18.06 -1.48 2.10
N VAL A 158 18.40 -2.77 2.09
CA VAL A 158 19.60 -3.31 2.76
C VAL A 158 20.88 -2.75 2.12
N LEU A 159 20.97 -2.71 0.79
CA LEU A 159 22.13 -2.15 0.10
C LEU A 159 22.34 -0.67 0.44
N LEU A 160 21.27 0.11 0.45
CA LEU A 160 21.31 1.53 0.81
C LEU A 160 21.62 1.75 2.29
N PHE A 161 21.04 0.94 3.17
CA PHE A 161 21.30 1.00 4.61
C PHE A 161 22.79 0.79 4.92
N ARG A 162 23.44 -0.17 4.24
CA ARG A 162 24.87 -0.44 4.37
C ARG A 162 25.73 0.71 3.83
N LYS A 163 25.34 1.31 2.69
CA LYS A 163 26.13 2.34 2.01
C LYS A 163 25.98 3.74 2.60
N ILE A 164 24.81 4.08 3.12
CA ILE A 164 24.51 5.44 3.58
C ILE A 164 24.68 5.51 5.10
N PRO A 165 25.63 6.29 5.64
CA PRO A 165 25.88 6.36 7.08
C PRO A 165 24.88 7.25 7.84
N LEU A 166 24.10 8.06 7.14
CA LEU A 166 23.17 9.01 7.75
C LEU A 166 22.05 8.29 8.52
N ARG A 167 22.02 8.48 9.84
CA ARG A 167 21.06 7.84 10.76
C ARG A 167 19.60 8.10 10.38
N PRO A 168 19.16 9.33 10.01
CA PRO A 168 17.77 9.56 9.62
C PRO A 168 17.34 8.71 8.41
N ILE A 169 18.20 8.62 7.39
CA ILE A 169 17.94 7.79 6.20
C ILE A 169 17.84 6.31 6.58
N ARG A 170 18.74 5.83 7.44
CA ARG A 170 18.71 4.43 7.92
C ARG A 170 17.41 4.09 8.64
N ILE A 171 16.93 4.96 9.52
CA ILE A 171 15.67 4.76 10.25
C ILE A 171 14.49 4.73 9.27
N ALA A 172 14.43 5.68 8.33
CA ALA A 172 13.39 5.70 7.30
C ALA A 172 13.41 4.44 6.42
N LEU A 173 14.59 3.97 5.99
CA LEU A 173 14.73 2.73 5.22
C LEU A 173 14.28 1.50 6.02
N LEU A 174 14.59 1.41 7.32
CA LEU A 174 14.12 0.33 8.18
C LEU A 174 12.59 0.35 8.32
N GLY A 175 12.01 1.53 8.50
CA GLY A 175 10.55 1.69 8.56
C GLY A 175 9.86 1.21 7.28
N LEU A 176 10.37 1.63 6.11
CA LEU A 176 9.85 1.18 4.82
C LEU A 176 10.02 -0.33 4.62
N ALA A 177 11.18 -0.88 4.96
CA ALA A 177 11.45 -2.31 4.85
C ALA A 177 10.52 -3.13 5.75
N LEU A 178 10.34 -2.73 7.01
CA LEU A 178 9.44 -3.38 7.94
C LEU A 178 7.98 -3.31 7.48
N GLY A 179 7.52 -2.13 7.04
CA GLY A 179 6.16 -1.95 6.52
C GLY A 179 5.86 -2.86 5.33
N GLN A 180 6.78 -2.93 4.36
CA GLN A 180 6.64 -3.82 3.20
C GLN A 180 6.72 -5.30 3.57
N ALA A 181 7.60 -5.69 4.50
CA ALA A 181 7.67 -7.06 4.98
C ALA A 181 6.37 -7.51 5.69
N LEU A 182 5.76 -6.63 6.48
CA LEU A 182 4.49 -6.90 7.13
C LEU A 182 3.34 -7.03 6.13
N LEU A 183 3.28 -6.16 5.12
CA LEU A 183 2.30 -6.27 4.03
C LEU A 183 2.47 -7.56 3.21
N ALA A 184 3.72 -7.97 2.96
CA ALA A 184 4.01 -9.26 2.31
C ALA A 184 3.55 -10.45 3.15
N LEU A 185 3.77 -10.40 4.47
CA LEU A 185 3.29 -11.44 5.38
C LEU A 185 1.77 -11.55 5.33
N ASP A 186 1.05 -10.43 5.33
CA ASP A 186 -0.40 -10.44 5.21
C ASP A 186 -0.87 -11.00 3.86
N GLY A 187 -0.18 -10.66 2.77
CA GLY A 187 -0.43 -11.24 1.45
C GLY A 187 -0.21 -12.76 1.40
N LEU A 188 0.81 -13.27 2.11
CA LEU A 188 1.05 -14.71 2.23
C LEU A 188 -0.02 -15.41 3.08
N LEU A 189 -0.49 -14.77 4.16
CA LEU A 189 -1.59 -15.29 4.98
C LEU A 189 -2.90 -15.35 4.18
N LEU A 190 -3.19 -14.33 3.37
CA LEU A 190 -4.28 -14.33 2.40
C LEU A 190 -4.18 -15.51 1.44
N ALA A 191 -3.00 -15.73 0.85
CA ALA A 191 -2.78 -16.82 -0.10
C ALA A 191 -3.05 -18.19 0.50
N ARG A 192 -2.68 -18.39 1.77
CA ARG A 192 -2.96 -19.61 2.54
C ARG A 192 -4.41 -19.74 3.00
N GLY A 193 -5.26 -18.73 2.76
CA GLY A 193 -6.63 -18.71 3.25
C GLY A 193 -6.73 -18.57 4.77
N ALA A 194 -5.63 -18.22 5.46
CA ALA A 194 -5.55 -18.10 6.91
C ALA A 194 -6.06 -16.73 7.41
N TRP A 195 -6.90 -16.05 6.62
CA TRP A 195 -7.33 -14.67 6.87
C TRP A 195 -8.48 -14.62 7.87
N TYR A 196 -8.23 -15.04 9.11
CA TYR A 196 -9.20 -14.96 10.22
C TYR A 196 -9.00 -13.71 11.08
N PHE A 197 -7.77 -13.20 11.14
CA PHE A 197 -7.42 -11.93 11.77
C PHE A 197 -7.22 -10.89 10.66
N ARG A 198 -7.52 -9.61 10.88
CA ARG A 198 -7.42 -8.53 9.87
C ARG A 198 -6.18 -7.64 10.07
N PRO A 199 -4.95 -8.20 10.09
CA PRO A 199 -3.72 -7.43 10.32
C PRO A 199 -3.49 -6.39 9.21
N TYR A 200 -4.03 -6.63 8.01
CA TYR A 200 -3.83 -5.80 6.83
C TYR A 200 -4.12 -4.31 7.04
N LEU A 201 -5.15 -3.93 7.80
CA LEU A 201 -5.43 -2.52 8.04
C LEU A 201 -4.36 -1.88 8.95
N PHE A 202 -3.88 -2.62 9.95
CA PHE A 202 -2.83 -2.15 10.85
C PHE A 202 -1.48 -2.06 10.15
N THR A 203 -1.13 -3.07 9.34
CA THR A 203 0.12 -3.07 8.56
C THR A 203 0.09 -2.00 7.47
N GLU A 204 -1.06 -1.74 6.83
CA GLU A 204 -1.23 -0.60 5.92
C GLU A 204 -1.01 0.74 6.65
N MET A 205 -1.59 0.93 7.84
CA MET A 205 -1.37 2.14 8.63
C MET A 205 0.11 2.31 9.03
N LEU A 206 0.79 1.24 9.42
CA LEU A 206 2.22 1.26 9.72
C LEU A 206 3.04 1.61 8.47
N MET A 207 2.69 1.05 7.31
CA MET A 207 3.33 1.37 6.04
C MET A 207 3.12 2.85 5.67
N LEU A 208 1.91 3.38 5.86
CA LEU A 208 1.60 4.80 5.63
C LEU A 208 2.42 5.71 6.56
N ALA A 209 2.52 5.38 7.84
CA ALA A 209 3.37 6.11 8.77
C ALA A 209 4.86 6.06 8.35
N ALA A 210 5.35 4.90 7.89
CA ALA A 210 6.70 4.75 7.37
C ALA A 210 6.94 5.59 6.10
N LEU A 211 5.96 5.63 5.19
CA LEU A 211 6.00 6.48 3.99
C LEU A 211 6.05 7.95 4.37
N TRP A 212 5.14 8.42 5.22
CA TRP A 212 5.12 9.79 5.69
C TRP A 212 6.47 10.19 6.29
N HIS A 213 7.00 9.37 7.19
CA HIS A 213 8.30 9.61 7.81
C HIS A 213 9.44 9.66 6.78
N ALA A 214 9.45 8.76 5.79
CA ALA A 214 10.47 8.73 4.75
C ALA A 214 10.43 9.98 3.85
N TYR A 215 9.24 10.41 3.42
CA TYR A 215 9.10 11.62 2.59
C TYR A 215 9.46 12.90 3.37
N GLU A 216 9.02 13.03 4.63
CA GLU A 216 9.38 14.19 5.47
C GLU A 216 10.89 14.22 5.75
N THR A 217 11.51 13.07 6.00
CA THR A 217 12.97 12.96 6.18
C THR A 217 13.72 13.37 4.91
N GLY A 218 13.30 12.86 3.75
CA GLY A 218 13.89 13.21 2.46
C GLY A 218 13.78 14.72 2.18
N ALA A 219 12.65 15.33 2.51
CA ALA A 219 12.45 16.76 2.34
C ALA A 219 13.30 17.61 3.31
N ALA A 220 13.40 17.21 4.57
CA ALA A 220 14.21 17.92 5.57
C ALA A 220 15.69 17.95 5.19
N LEU A 221 16.20 16.86 4.60
CA LEU A 221 17.59 16.77 4.13
C LEU A 221 17.87 17.56 2.83
N GLN A 222 16.84 17.98 2.11
CA GLN A 222 16.96 18.73 0.85
C GLN A 222 16.73 20.23 1.01
N GLY A 223 16.09 20.64 2.11
CA GLY A 223 15.75 22.03 2.41
C GLY A 223 16.64 22.72 3.44
N GLY A 224 17.68 22.04 3.93
CA GLY A 224 18.76 22.62 4.76
C GLY A 224 20.03 22.75 3.94
#